data_AF-A0AAX1EIT0-F1
#
_entry.id   AF-A0AAX1EIT0-F1
#
_cell.length_a   1.000
_cell.length_b   1.000
_cell.length_c   1.000
_cell.angle_alpha   90.00
_cell.angle_beta   90.00
_cell.angle_gamma   90.00
#
_symmetry.space_group_name_H-M   'P 1'
#
loop_
_entity.id
_entity.type
_entity.pdbx_description
1 polymer ?
#
loop_
_entity_poly.entity_id
_entity_poly.type
_entity_poly.pdbx_seq_one_letter_code
_entity_poly.pdbx_strand_id
1 'polypeptide(L)'
;MTHHSSVNLQWLLSDDCRKKALIKYKLNQYELDLHRSYCSFDKTTFPLTEVTTLCEQIIQHYCDYLQMYGETFYPDHFSSFSNVSAKKIYIRIMNGKQKLTKSFLPSDQRKYIKDLIRQYCQFKYVLLNKESEDNFTSMIEPQVSVFDVLLKAKTPDIWLKHLVEICNIYSTEVYDLISVLFSHPLSGIQTWLYFFSDQEFVHFFNAVFYFKLNPDHLFDAKIPSEKLLSVRTRLDSLYQVIEHLQQQLIHYCLHHHIPPVNDLLFHGDELLQGIRFQVSPLCKESLQQIVKEYKVSHIGGYDQKNIDNKLYDMFRAYKFWFNPSRLIDAVMVLQQALMHQSIEAEFNEQQFQQKMTLLYKPLKTTECLDLYGYFANKDSSYLLRLLRAVIEQRQLRWLPELKETEKKAVFRVFQTLQSIMEALRVELAHRQIFTEAYPVDFSKPLKKPGRRKRNAVLRILTVYGSLGVKENKSLEQLFNAVENSEAV
;
A
#
# COMPACT_ATOMS: atom_id res chain seq x y z
N MET A 1 50.26 -3.74 -10.76
CA MET A 1 49.39 -4.00 -11.93
C MET A 1 48.00 -4.34 -11.41
N THR A 2 47.14 -3.34 -11.24
CA THR A 2 45.76 -3.49 -10.81
C THR A 2 44.87 -3.24 -12.02
N HIS A 3 44.29 -4.30 -12.56
CA HIS A 3 43.29 -4.20 -13.62
C HIS A 3 42.02 -3.57 -13.04
N HIS A 4 41.80 -2.29 -13.34
CA HIS A 4 40.46 -1.70 -13.28
C HIS A 4 39.65 -2.24 -14.44
N SER A 5 38.86 -3.29 -14.18
CA SER A 5 37.76 -3.67 -15.06
C SER A 5 36.65 -2.62 -14.94
N SER A 6 36.76 -1.54 -15.72
CA SER A 6 35.63 -0.67 -16.00
C SER A 6 34.61 -1.50 -16.79
N VAL A 7 33.67 -2.13 -16.10
CA VAL A 7 32.52 -2.79 -16.73
C VAL A 7 31.72 -1.70 -17.43
N ASN A 8 31.85 -1.63 -18.75
CA ASN A 8 31.13 -0.66 -19.56
C ASN A 8 29.65 -1.08 -19.66
N LEU A 9 28.83 -0.55 -18.74
CA LEU A 9 27.38 -0.76 -18.64
C LEU A 9 26.58 0.01 -19.71
N GLN A 10 27.22 0.57 -20.74
CA GLN A 10 26.56 1.35 -21.79
C GLN A 10 25.47 0.58 -22.56
N TRP A 11 25.50 -0.76 -22.57
CA TRP A 11 24.51 -1.58 -23.27
C TRP A 11 23.21 -1.84 -22.46
N LEU A 12 23.19 -1.52 -21.16
CA LEU A 12 22.05 -1.79 -20.26
C LEU A 12 21.05 -0.63 -20.14
N LEU A 13 21.41 0.57 -20.63
CA LEU A 13 20.58 1.76 -20.59
C LEU A 13 20.57 2.39 -21.98
N SER A 14 19.44 2.32 -22.69
CA SER A 14 19.28 3.08 -23.93
C SER A 14 19.39 4.59 -23.62
N ASP A 15 19.87 5.37 -24.60
CA ASP A 15 19.92 6.83 -24.44
C ASP A 15 18.53 7.43 -24.17
N ASP A 16 17.47 6.75 -24.61
CA ASP A 16 16.08 7.09 -24.26
C ASP A 16 15.76 6.85 -22.78
N CYS A 17 16.25 5.77 -22.17
CA CYS A 17 16.12 5.56 -20.73
C CYS A 17 16.84 6.67 -19.94
N ARG A 18 18.02 7.11 -20.40
CA ARG A 18 18.78 8.21 -19.78
C ARG A 18 18.04 9.55 -19.92
N LYS A 19 17.56 9.88 -21.11
CA LYS A 19 16.76 11.10 -21.36
C LYS A 19 15.50 11.12 -20.50
N LYS A 20 14.79 9.99 -20.41
CA LYS A 20 13.57 9.86 -19.57
C LYS A 20 13.88 10.08 -18.09
N ALA A 21 14.96 9.49 -17.59
CA ALA A 21 15.39 9.67 -16.21
C ALA A 21 15.77 11.13 -15.92
N LEU A 22 16.49 11.78 -16.85
CA LEU A 22 16.87 13.19 -16.72
C LEU A 22 15.66 14.13 -16.71
N ILE A 23 14.69 13.90 -17.61
CA ILE A 23 13.44 14.70 -17.65
C ILE A 23 12.67 14.54 -16.35
N LYS A 24 12.51 13.30 -15.85
CA LYS A 24 11.85 13.04 -14.56
C LYS A 24 12.57 13.70 -13.39
N TYR A 25 13.89 13.66 -13.38
CA TYR A 25 14.70 14.30 -12.33
C TYR A 25 14.48 15.82 -12.32
N LYS A 26 14.57 16.48 -13.49
CA LYS A 26 14.34 17.92 -13.62
C LYS A 26 12.90 18.33 -13.27
N LEU A 27 11.90 17.55 -13.70
CA LEU A 27 10.50 17.75 -13.30
C LEU A 27 10.37 17.73 -11.78
N ASN A 28 10.97 16.75 -11.12
CA ASN A 28 10.92 16.65 -9.66
C ASN A 28 11.56 17.86 -8.97
N GLN A 29 12.70 18.37 -9.49
CA GLN A 29 13.34 19.58 -8.97
C GLN A 29 12.45 20.81 -9.11
N TYR A 30 12.00 21.10 -10.33
CA TYR A 30 11.18 22.30 -10.58
C TYR A 30 9.84 22.26 -9.84
N GLU A 31 9.23 21.08 -9.69
CA GLU A 31 7.98 20.94 -8.94
C GLU A 31 8.18 21.11 -7.43
N LEU A 32 9.33 20.70 -6.88
CA LEU A 32 9.68 20.96 -5.49
C LEU A 32 9.94 22.44 -5.25
N ASP A 33 10.67 23.09 -6.15
CA ASP A 33 10.93 24.53 -6.07
C ASP A 33 9.62 25.32 -6.25
N LEU A 34 8.71 24.87 -7.14
CA LEU A 34 7.38 25.46 -7.26
C LEU A 34 6.56 25.28 -5.98
N HIS A 35 6.61 24.10 -5.34
CA HIS A 35 5.93 23.86 -4.09
C HIS A 35 6.46 24.77 -2.98
N ARG A 36 7.79 24.91 -2.86
CA ARG A 36 8.41 25.88 -1.94
C ARG A 36 7.91 27.28 -2.27
N SER A 37 8.09 27.73 -3.50
CA SER A 37 7.82 29.11 -3.89
C SER A 37 6.32 29.46 -3.94
N TYR A 38 5.43 28.48 -3.85
CA TYR A 38 3.99 28.70 -3.72
C TYR A 38 3.49 28.57 -2.27
N CYS A 39 4.07 27.65 -1.49
CA CYS A 39 3.60 27.33 -0.15
C CYS A 39 4.32 28.13 0.95
N SER A 40 5.58 28.52 0.80
CA SER A 40 6.40 29.13 1.86
C SER A 40 6.28 30.66 2.00
N PHE A 41 5.23 31.30 1.48
CA PHE A 41 5.16 32.77 1.43
C PHE A 41 4.39 33.41 2.58
N ASP A 42 5.04 34.43 3.17
CA ASP A 42 4.38 35.44 4.00
C ASP A 42 3.52 36.37 3.14
N LYS A 43 2.39 36.83 3.70
CA LYS A 43 1.30 37.59 3.03
C LYS A 43 1.74 38.87 2.31
N THR A 44 2.99 39.31 2.42
CA THR A 44 3.46 40.63 1.98
C THR A 44 4.22 40.65 0.65
N THR A 45 4.80 39.55 0.16
CA THR A 45 5.53 39.52 -1.13
C THR A 45 5.54 38.14 -1.81
N PHE A 46 4.50 37.82 -2.60
CA PHE A 46 4.47 36.60 -3.42
C PHE A 46 5.39 36.73 -4.67
N PRO A 47 6.29 35.77 -4.97
CA PRO A 47 7.31 35.89 -6.01
C PRO A 47 6.71 35.43 -7.34
N LEU A 48 5.72 36.17 -7.81
CA LEU A 48 4.90 35.80 -8.97
C LEU A 48 5.76 35.40 -10.18
N THR A 49 6.82 36.15 -10.46
CA THR A 49 7.76 35.90 -11.56
C THR A 49 8.52 34.58 -11.41
N GLU A 50 8.93 34.19 -10.21
CA GLU A 50 9.61 32.93 -9.96
C GLU A 50 8.67 31.75 -10.16
N VAL A 51 7.47 31.82 -9.59
CA VAL A 51 6.44 30.77 -9.67
C VAL A 51 5.97 30.58 -11.12
N THR A 52 5.77 31.67 -11.88
CA THR A 52 5.37 31.56 -13.29
C THR A 52 6.49 31.00 -14.17
N THR A 53 7.75 31.35 -13.90
CA THR A 53 8.93 30.79 -14.58
C THR A 53 9.07 29.30 -14.31
N LEU A 54 8.88 28.87 -13.05
CA LEU A 54 8.89 27.45 -12.69
C LEU A 54 7.75 26.69 -13.39
N CYS A 55 6.56 27.27 -13.50
CA CYS A 55 5.46 26.67 -14.26
C CYS A 55 5.83 26.49 -15.74
N GLU A 56 6.47 27.46 -16.39
CA GLU A 56 6.93 27.34 -17.78
C GLU A 56 7.95 26.21 -17.96
N GLN A 57 8.92 26.13 -17.05
CA GLN A 57 9.94 25.07 -17.08
C GLN A 57 9.32 23.69 -16.90
N ILE A 58 8.34 23.55 -16.00
CA ILE A 58 7.60 22.30 -15.77
C ILE A 58 6.77 21.92 -17.00
N ILE A 59 6.04 22.89 -17.59
CA ILE A 59 5.25 22.66 -18.81
C ILE A 59 6.14 22.14 -19.93
N GLN A 60 7.28 22.79 -20.18
CA GLN A 60 8.21 22.38 -21.22
C GLN A 60 8.74 20.96 -20.99
N HIS A 61 9.15 20.63 -19.76
CA HIS A 61 9.66 19.29 -19.47
C HIS A 61 8.59 18.20 -19.54
N TYR A 62 7.32 18.52 -19.24
CA TYR A 62 6.22 17.58 -19.48
C TYR A 62 5.92 17.42 -20.98
N CYS A 63 6.05 18.47 -21.79
CA CYS A 63 5.97 18.38 -23.25
C CYS A 63 7.09 17.50 -23.81
N ASP A 64 8.34 17.71 -23.36
CA ASP A 64 9.49 16.87 -23.73
C ASP A 64 9.25 15.41 -23.30
N TYR A 65 8.67 15.21 -22.11
CA TYR A 65 8.32 13.88 -21.63
C TYR A 65 7.26 13.21 -22.51
N LEU A 66 6.27 13.97 -22.98
CA LEU A 66 5.23 13.47 -23.86
C LEU A 66 5.76 13.15 -25.27
N GLN A 67 6.70 13.94 -25.77
CA GLN A 67 7.38 13.68 -27.04
C GLN A 67 8.12 12.33 -27.06
N MET A 68 8.62 11.87 -25.90
CA MET A 68 9.20 10.52 -25.78
C MET A 68 8.20 9.40 -26.08
N TYR A 69 6.89 9.67 -25.99
CA TYR A 69 5.83 8.74 -26.38
C TYR A 69 5.35 8.94 -27.83
N GLY A 70 6.08 9.72 -28.63
CA GLY A 70 5.75 10.03 -30.03
C GLY A 70 4.62 11.05 -30.20
N GLU A 71 4.28 11.79 -29.14
CA GLU A 71 3.19 12.78 -29.18
C GLU A 71 3.72 14.20 -28.92
N THR A 72 3.54 15.08 -29.89
CA THR A 72 3.77 16.52 -29.71
C THR A 72 2.52 17.18 -29.17
N PHE A 73 2.66 17.95 -28.10
CA PHE A 73 1.59 18.74 -27.52
C PHE A 73 2.01 20.20 -27.52
N TYR A 74 1.23 21.04 -28.20
CA TYR A 74 1.45 22.48 -28.25
C TYR A 74 0.53 23.13 -27.22
N PRO A 75 1.08 23.77 -26.18
CA PRO A 75 0.29 24.46 -25.17
C PRO A 75 -0.22 25.81 -25.72
N ASP A 76 -0.98 25.78 -26.83
CA ASP A 76 -1.56 27.01 -27.40
C ASP A 76 -2.99 27.23 -26.93
N HIS A 77 -3.20 28.41 -26.36
CA HIS A 77 -4.46 29.10 -26.08
C HIS A 77 -5.60 28.25 -25.51
N PHE A 78 -5.48 27.88 -24.24
CA PHE A 78 -6.67 27.62 -23.41
C PHE A 78 -7.39 28.95 -23.14
N SER A 79 -8.23 29.36 -24.08
CA SER A 79 -8.98 30.63 -24.08
C SER A 79 -10.20 30.64 -23.16
N SER A 80 -10.42 29.60 -22.36
CA SER A 80 -11.54 29.53 -21.41
C SER A 80 -11.17 28.70 -20.17
N PHE A 81 -10.31 29.25 -19.32
CA PHE A 81 -10.15 28.68 -17.99
C PHE A 81 -11.32 29.09 -17.12
N SER A 82 -12.03 28.10 -16.56
CA SER A 82 -13.11 28.32 -15.60
C SER A 82 -12.59 29.08 -14.37
N ASN A 83 -13.48 29.83 -13.70
CA ASN A 83 -13.24 30.55 -12.44
C ASN A 83 -12.93 29.59 -11.27
N VAL A 84 -11.80 28.89 -11.37
CA VAL A 84 -11.30 27.95 -10.37
C VAL A 84 -10.12 28.61 -9.66
N SER A 85 -10.16 28.65 -8.33
CA SER A 85 -9.09 29.24 -7.54
C SER A 85 -7.75 28.52 -7.76
N ALA A 86 -6.64 29.28 -7.66
CA ALA A 86 -5.28 28.76 -7.75
C ALA A 86 -5.06 27.54 -6.83
N LYS A 87 -5.61 27.60 -5.61
CA LYS A 87 -5.62 26.50 -4.63
C LYS A 87 -6.23 25.21 -5.18
N LYS A 88 -7.42 25.28 -5.79
CA LYS A 88 -8.10 24.09 -6.35
C LYS A 88 -7.33 23.50 -7.52
N ILE A 89 -6.68 24.35 -8.33
CA ILE A 89 -5.82 23.91 -9.43
C ILE A 89 -4.57 23.22 -8.89
N TYR A 90 -3.94 23.79 -7.86
CA TYR A 90 -2.76 23.20 -7.22
C TYR A 90 -3.04 21.80 -6.64
N ILE A 91 -4.19 21.61 -5.98
CA ILE A 91 -4.62 20.28 -5.51
C ILE A 91 -4.81 19.31 -6.68
N ARG A 92 -5.39 19.75 -7.79
CA ARG A 92 -5.52 18.91 -9.01
C ARG A 92 -4.18 18.52 -9.60
N ILE A 93 -3.20 19.41 -9.57
CA ILE A 93 -1.81 19.13 -9.98
C ILE A 93 -1.23 18.01 -9.11
N MET A 94 -1.31 18.14 -7.77
CA MET A 94 -0.80 17.12 -6.84
C MET A 94 -1.46 15.76 -7.08
N ASN A 95 -2.79 15.73 -7.21
CA ASN A 95 -3.55 14.52 -7.53
C ASN A 95 -3.17 13.92 -8.90
N GLY A 96 -2.92 14.77 -9.90
CA GLY A 96 -2.47 14.36 -11.23
C GLY A 96 -1.10 13.68 -11.19
N LYS A 97 -0.15 14.23 -10.42
CA LYS A 97 1.19 13.66 -10.23
C LYS A 97 1.11 12.26 -9.60
N GLN A 98 0.28 12.09 -8.59
CA GLN A 98 0.11 10.78 -7.96
C GLN A 98 -0.45 9.74 -8.93
N LYS A 99 -1.47 10.12 -9.70
CA LYS A 99 -2.04 9.25 -10.73
C LYS A 99 -0.99 8.86 -11.77
N LEU A 100 -0.13 9.80 -12.17
CA LEU A 100 1.00 9.53 -13.05
C LEU A 100 2.00 8.53 -12.42
N THR A 101 2.40 8.72 -11.16
CA THR A 101 3.34 7.82 -10.46
C THR A 101 2.77 6.41 -10.24
N LYS A 102 1.47 6.30 -9.98
CA LYS A 102 0.75 5.02 -9.80
C LYS A 102 0.37 4.36 -11.14
N SER A 103 0.53 5.06 -12.26
CA SER A 103 0.18 4.53 -13.59
C SER A 103 1.32 3.73 -14.21
N PHE A 104 1.01 2.49 -14.61
CA PHE A 104 1.96 1.59 -15.28
C PHE A 104 1.72 1.51 -16.80
N LEU A 105 0.54 1.94 -17.27
CA LEU A 105 0.18 1.94 -18.68
C LEU A 105 0.69 3.19 -19.41
N PRO A 106 1.35 3.05 -20.57
CA PRO A 106 1.76 4.19 -21.39
C PRO A 106 0.60 5.09 -21.82
N SER A 107 -0.59 4.53 -22.07
CA SER A 107 -1.80 5.29 -22.43
C SER A 107 -2.26 6.22 -21.31
N ASP A 108 -2.26 5.72 -20.08
CA ASP A 108 -2.66 6.48 -18.89
C ASP A 108 -1.59 7.52 -18.54
N GLN A 109 -0.31 7.15 -18.64
CA GLN A 109 0.80 8.08 -18.46
C GLN A 109 0.68 9.28 -19.42
N ARG A 110 0.41 9.04 -20.71
CA ARG A 110 0.18 10.11 -21.70
C ARG A 110 -1.01 10.99 -21.32
N LYS A 111 -2.13 10.40 -20.93
CA LYS A 111 -3.33 11.13 -20.50
C LYS A 111 -3.02 12.02 -19.31
N TYR A 112 -2.39 11.48 -18.27
CA TYR A 112 -2.05 12.23 -17.06
C TYR A 112 -1.00 13.32 -17.33
N ILE A 113 -0.03 13.08 -18.20
CA ILE A 113 0.93 14.11 -18.63
C ILE A 113 0.20 15.27 -19.33
N LYS A 114 -0.71 14.99 -20.27
CA LYS A 114 -1.53 16.03 -20.93
C LYS A 114 -2.39 16.81 -19.94
N ASP A 115 -3.02 16.10 -19.00
CA ASP A 115 -3.82 16.74 -17.95
C ASP A 115 -2.94 17.61 -17.03
N LEU A 116 -1.73 17.17 -16.69
CA LEU A 116 -0.76 17.96 -15.92
C LEU A 116 -0.33 19.23 -16.67
N ILE A 117 0.03 19.12 -17.96
CA ILE A 117 0.35 20.29 -18.79
C ILE A 117 -0.79 21.30 -18.77
N ARG A 118 -2.05 20.83 -18.92
CA ARG A 118 -3.25 21.68 -18.84
C ARG A 118 -3.39 22.36 -17.48
N GLN A 119 -3.22 21.62 -16.39
CA GLN A 119 -3.34 22.19 -15.04
C GLN A 119 -2.23 23.21 -14.75
N TYR A 120 -0.98 22.98 -15.18
CA TYR A 120 0.10 23.96 -15.04
C TYR A 120 -0.12 25.22 -15.89
N CYS A 121 -0.65 25.07 -17.11
CA CYS A 121 -1.06 26.22 -17.93
C CYS A 121 -2.17 27.03 -17.25
N GLN A 122 -3.17 26.34 -16.69
CA GLN A 122 -4.27 26.97 -15.95
C GLN A 122 -3.76 27.68 -14.69
N PHE A 123 -2.86 27.04 -13.95
CA PHE A 123 -2.27 27.60 -12.74
C PHE A 123 -1.50 28.89 -13.04
N LYS A 124 -0.62 28.85 -14.05
CA LYS A 124 0.11 30.02 -14.54
C LYS A 124 -0.84 31.15 -14.97
N TYR A 125 -1.89 30.83 -15.72
CA TYR A 125 -2.88 31.82 -16.17
C TYR A 125 -3.61 32.49 -15.00
N VAL A 126 -4.05 31.72 -14.01
CA VAL A 126 -4.74 32.25 -12.82
C VAL A 126 -3.82 33.13 -11.98
N LEU A 127 -2.53 32.78 -11.88
CA LEU A 127 -1.53 33.59 -11.17
C LEU A 127 -1.25 34.93 -11.87
N LEU A 128 -1.25 34.97 -13.20
CA LEU A 128 -0.97 36.16 -13.99
C LEU A 128 -2.16 37.14 -14.06
N ASN A 129 -3.40 36.66 -14.08
CA ASN A 129 -4.61 37.48 -14.28
C ASN A 129 -5.27 37.94 -12.96
N LYS A 130 -4.44 38.44 -12.03
CA LYS A 130 -4.82 38.91 -10.68
C LYS A 130 -6.19 39.63 -10.60
N GLU A 131 -7.20 38.99 -9.99
CA GLU A 131 -8.43 39.69 -9.57
C GLU A 131 -8.96 39.33 -8.16
N SER A 132 -8.24 38.60 -7.32
CA SER A 132 -8.62 38.57 -5.89
C SER A 132 -7.45 38.27 -4.94
N GLU A 133 -7.23 39.21 -4.03
CA GLU A 133 -6.37 39.06 -2.84
C GLU A 133 -6.80 37.85 -1.97
N ASP A 134 -8.05 37.38 -2.10
CA ASP A 134 -8.58 36.21 -1.41
C ASP A 134 -8.01 34.85 -1.89
N ASN A 135 -7.40 34.78 -3.08
CA ASN A 135 -6.87 33.52 -3.60
C ASN A 135 -5.55 33.07 -2.94
N PHE A 136 -4.87 33.96 -2.21
CA PHE A 136 -3.58 33.71 -1.54
C PHE A 136 -3.72 33.50 -0.04
N THR A 137 -4.93 33.20 0.47
CA THR A 137 -5.08 32.70 1.84
C THR A 137 -4.23 31.43 1.96
N SER A 138 -3.20 31.52 2.81
CA SER A 138 -2.12 30.55 2.98
C SER A 138 -2.65 29.11 2.96
N MET A 139 -2.08 28.25 2.10
CA MET A 139 -2.38 26.81 2.14
C MET A 139 -1.94 26.16 3.47
N ILE A 140 -1.15 26.86 4.27
CA ILE A 140 -0.31 26.30 5.32
C ILE A 140 -0.89 26.42 6.73
N GLU A 141 -1.58 27.51 7.09
CA GLU A 141 -1.88 27.78 8.52
C GLU A 141 -2.67 26.65 9.22
N PRO A 142 -3.67 25.98 8.60
CA PRO A 142 -4.36 24.87 9.26
C PRO A 142 -3.75 23.48 9.02
N GLN A 143 -2.81 23.29 8.08
CA GLN A 143 -2.26 21.97 7.71
C GLN A 143 -0.86 21.72 8.26
N VAL A 144 0.01 22.74 8.33
CA VAL A 144 1.33 22.61 8.99
C VAL A 144 1.15 22.43 10.50
N SER A 145 0.10 23.00 11.09
CA SER A 145 -0.26 22.78 12.49
C SER A 145 -0.62 21.33 12.84
N VAL A 146 -1.02 20.52 11.85
CA VAL A 146 -1.40 19.12 12.07
C VAL A 146 -0.21 18.30 12.53
N PHE A 147 0.97 18.57 11.96
CA PHE A 147 2.19 17.84 12.26
C PHE A 147 3.06 18.49 13.34
N ASP A 148 2.78 19.74 13.72
CA ASP A 148 3.39 20.37 14.90
C ASP A 148 3.18 19.56 16.18
N VAL A 149 2.07 18.83 16.28
CA VAL A 149 1.77 17.98 17.43
C VAL A 149 2.71 16.77 17.47
N LEU A 150 3.03 16.18 16.31
CA LEU A 150 4.05 15.13 16.20
C LEU A 150 5.46 15.64 16.50
N LEU A 151 5.80 16.89 16.14
CA LEU A 151 7.07 17.54 16.50
C LEU A 151 7.24 17.74 18.01
N LYS A 152 6.14 17.95 18.74
CA LYS A 152 6.16 18.20 20.19
C LYS A 152 6.08 16.92 21.02
N ALA A 153 5.78 15.77 20.41
CA ALA A 153 5.69 14.50 21.10
C ALA A 153 7.08 14.05 21.58
N LYS A 154 7.22 13.83 22.89
CA LYS A 154 8.49 13.44 23.52
C LYS A 154 8.62 11.94 23.77
N THR A 155 7.51 11.20 23.71
CA THR A 155 7.46 9.77 23.99
C THR A 155 6.81 9.01 22.84
N PRO A 156 7.20 7.75 22.58
CA PRO A 156 6.70 6.99 21.44
C PRO A 156 5.19 6.75 21.44
N ASP A 157 4.58 6.61 22.62
CA ASP A 157 3.15 6.39 22.81
C ASP A 157 2.33 7.64 22.42
N ILE A 158 2.76 8.82 22.87
CA ILE A 158 2.13 10.11 22.52
C ILE A 158 2.29 10.36 21.02
N TRP A 159 3.49 10.11 20.47
CA TRP A 159 3.75 10.27 19.05
C TRP A 159 2.85 9.36 18.21
N LEU A 160 2.74 8.08 18.56
CA LEU A 160 1.93 7.13 17.78
C LEU A 160 0.43 7.44 17.90
N LYS A 161 -0.03 7.92 19.06
CA LYS A 161 -1.41 8.39 19.24
C LYS A 161 -1.73 9.56 18.30
N HIS A 162 -0.88 10.57 18.24
CA HIS A 162 -1.08 11.69 17.31
C HIS A 162 -0.99 11.25 15.85
N LEU A 163 -0.12 10.29 15.51
CA LEU A 163 -0.07 9.75 14.15
C LEU A 163 -1.42 9.09 13.79
N VAL A 164 -1.99 8.33 14.72
CA VAL A 164 -3.29 7.67 14.55
C VAL A 164 -4.42 8.69 14.42
N GLU A 165 -4.41 9.76 15.21
CA GLU A 165 -5.37 10.87 15.08
C GLU A 165 -5.31 11.49 13.68
N ILE A 166 -4.10 11.74 13.16
CA ILE A 166 -3.90 12.25 11.80
C ILE A 166 -4.41 11.24 10.76
N CYS A 167 -4.06 9.96 10.89
CA CYS A 167 -4.54 8.92 9.98
C CYS A 167 -6.07 8.77 10.01
N ASN A 168 -6.71 8.94 11.18
CA ASN A 168 -8.17 8.89 11.32
C ASN A 168 -8.84 10.07 10.59
N ILE A 169 -8.27 11.27 10.69
CA ILE A 169 -8.82 12.49 10.08
C ILE A 169 -8.64 12.46 8.56
N TYR A 170 -7.46 12.07 8.08
CA TYR A 170 -7.09 12.21 6.67
C TYR A 170 -7.13 10.90 5.87
N SER A 171 -7.28 9.75 6.52
CA SER A 171 -7.42 8.45 5.86
C SER A 171 -6.33 8.21 4.78
N THR A 172 -6.73 7.91 3.54
CA THR A 172 -5.84 7.72 2.39
C THR A 172 -5.10 8.97 1.96
N GLU A 173 -5.57 10.16 2.33
CA GLU A 173 -4.92 11.45 2.01
C GLU A 173 -3.70 11.71 2.91
N VAL A 174 -3.46 10.88 3.94
CA VAL A 174 -2.29 11.02 4.82
C VAL A 174 -0.97 10.96 4.06
N TYR A 175 -0.89 10.11 3.01
CA TYR A 175 0.29 10.01 2.15
C TYR A 175 0.57 11.30 1.39
N ASP A 176 -0.48 12.05 1.06
CA ASP A 176 -0.41 13.32 0.33
C ASP A 176 -0.01 14.42 1.31
N LEU A 177 -0.56 14.38 2.52
CA LEU A 177 -0.28 15.32 3.59
C LEU A 177 1.18 15.25 4.07
N ILE A 178 1.82 14.08 4.02
CA ILE A 178 3.25 13.92 4.35
C ILE A 178 4.14 14.85 3.50
N SER A 179 3.75 15.22 2.28
CA SER A 179 4.52 16.20 1.49
C SER A 179 4.48 17.62 2.09
N VAL A 180 3.42 17.98 2.83
CA VAL A 180 3.27 19.27 3.53
C VAL A 180 4.30 19.41 4.66
N LEU A 181 4.78 18.30 5.22
CA LEU A 181 5.83 18.29 6.25
C LEU A 181 7.10 19.02 5.83
N PHE A 182 7.39 19.01 4.54
CA PHE A 182 8.57 19.66 3.98
C PHE A 182 8.50 21.19 4.00
N SER A 183 7.37 21.75 4.42
CA SER A 183 7.21 23.17 4.73
C SER A 183 7.73 23.54 6.13
N HIS A 184 8.01 22.56 7.01
CA HIS A 184 8.63 22.83 8.30
C HIS A 184 10.12 23.22 8.15
N PRO A 185 10.67 23.98 9.12
CA PRO A 185 12.10 24.25 9.16
C PRO A 185 12.92 22.95 9.14
N LEU A 186 14.04 22.97 8.42
CA LEU A 186 14.94 21.83 8.27
C LEU A 186 15.40 21.23 9.61
N SER A 187 15.54 22.06 10.64
CA SER A 187 15.86 21.62 12.01
C SER A 187 14.77 20.74 12.64
N GLY A 188 13.48 21.04 12.38
CA GLY A 188 12.36 20.21 12.83
C GLY A 188 12.31 18.88 12.10
N ILE A 189 12.55 18.90 10.79
CA ILE A 189 12.60 17.70 9.95
C ILE A 189 13.76 16.78 10.36
N GLN A 190 14.93 17.37 10.66
CA GLN A 190 16.08 16.62 11.17
C GLN A 190 15.78 15.98 12.53
N THR A 191 15.05 16.69 13.42
CA THR A 191 14.60 16.14 14.70
C THR A 191 13.71 14.90 14.51
N TRP A 192 12.77 14.93 13.56
CA TRP A 192 11.97 13.75 13.21
C TRP A 192 12.80 12.60 12.68
N LEU A 193 13.76 12.90 11.82
CA LEU A 193 14.64 11.88 11.29
C LEU A 193 15.42 11.18 12.42
N TYR A 194 15.81 11.92 13.47
CA TYR A 194 16.46 11.34 14.64
C TYR A 194 15.55 10.44 15.50
N PHE A 195 14.23 10.63 15.51
CA PHE A 195 13.32 9.68 16.20
C PHE A 195 13.44 8.26 15.63
N PHE A 196 13.72 8.12 14.33
CA PHE A 196 13.97 6.81 13.71
C PHE A 196 15.31 6.18 14.08
N SER A 197 16.16 6.89 14.83
CA SER A 197 17.39 6.38 15.44
C SER A 197 17.35 6.34 16.96
N ASP A 198 16.33 6.91 17.59
CA ASP A 198 16.15 6.86 19.03
C ASP A 198 15.73 5.45 19.48
N GLN A 199 16.38 4.91 20.51
CA GLN A 199 16.15 3.53 20.92
C GLN A 199 14.72 3.28 21.41
N GLU A 200 14.09 4.22 22.11
CA GLU A 200 12.72 4.03 22.60
C GLU A 200 11.72 3.98 21.46
N PHE A 201 11.87 4.89 20.49
CA PHE A 201 11.04 4.91 19.28
C PHE A 201 11.27 3.68 18.40
N VAL A 202 12.53 3.29 18.17
CA VAL A 202 12.88 2.09 17.38
C VAL A 202 12.30 0.83 18.01
N HIS A 203 12.38 0.67 19.34
CA HIS A 203 11.73 -0.46 20.02
C HIS A 203 10.22 -0.47 19.78
N PHE A 204 9.59 0.71 19.78
CA PHE A 204 8.15 0.85 19.56
C PHE A 204 7.73 0.53 18.11
N PHE A 205 8.47 1.04 17.11
CA PHE A 205 8.24 0.70 15.70
C PHE A 205 8.43 -0.79 15.44
N ASN A 206 9.46 -1.40 16.02
CA ASN A 206 9.69 -2.82 15.94
C ASN A 206 8.61 -3.65 16.66
N ALA A 207 8.02 -3.13 17.74
CA ALA A 207 6.86 -3.74 18.37
C ALA A 207 5.63 -3.72 17.45
N VAL A 208 5.34 -2.59 16.78
CA VAL A 208 4.26 -2.51 15.77
C VAL A 208 4.47 -3.57 14.68
N PHE A 209 5.69 -3.68 14.16
CA PHE A 209 6.05 -4.68 13.16
C PHE A 209 5.84 -6.12 13.68
N TYR A 210 6.32 -6.41 14.88
CA TYR A 210 6.19 -7.73 15.49
C TYR A 210 4.73 -8.16 15.65
N PHE A 211 3.88 -7.27 16.17
CA PHE A 211 2.46 -7.55 16.39
C PHE A 211 1.64 -7.53 15.09
N LYS A 212 2.08 -6.82 14.04
CA LYS A 212 1.55 -7.00 12.67
C LYS A 212 1.71 -8.46 12.21
N LEU A 213 2.85 -9.08 12.49
CA LEU A 213 3.12 -10.48 12.10
C LEU A 213 2.45 -11.50 13.03
N ASN A 214 2.38 -11.21 14.33
CA ASN A 214 1.85 -12.10 15.38
C ASN A 214 0.79 -11.35 16.23
N PRO A 215 -0.39 -11.04 15.66
CA PRO A 215 -1.41 -10.23 16.34
C PRO A 215 -2.00 -10.91 17.59
N ASP A 216 -1.93 -12.24 17.65
CA ASP A 216 -2.34 -13.06 18.79
C ASP A 216 -1.46 -12.83 20.02
N HIS A 217 -0.19 -12.47 19.85
CA HIS A 217 0.71 -12.18 20.97
C HIS A 217 0.46 -10.81 21.62
N LEU A 218 -0.35 -9.95 21.00
CA LEU A 218 -0.69 -8.63 21.54
C LEU A 218 -1.65 -8.75 22.74
N PHE A 219 -2.44 -9.81 22.81
CA PHE A 219 -3.47 -10.00 23.82
C PHE A 219 -3.21 -11.27 24.62
N ASP A 220 -3.34 -11.19 25.94
CA ASP A 220 -3.12 -12.36 26.80
C ASP A 220 -4.33 -13.33 26.76
N ALA A 221 -5.50 -12.85 26.35
CA ALA A 221 -6.70 -13.66 26.13
C ALA A 221 -6.82 -14.10 24.66
N LYS A 222 -7.38 -15.30 24.45
CA LYS A 222 -7.67 -15.82 23.11
C LYS A 222 -8.74 -14.96 22.42
N ILE A 223 -8.38 -14.38 21.28
CA ILE A 223 -9.23 -13.45 20.52
C ILE A 223 -9.83 -14.18 19.29
N PRO A 224 -11.09 -13.84 18.87
CA PRO A 224 -11.66 -14.33 17.63
C PRO A 224 -10.79 -14.02 16.41
N SER A 225 -10.81 -14.90 15.42
CA SER A 225 -9.97 -14.78 14.22
C SER A 225 -10.27 -13.51 13.42
N GLU A 226 -11.53 -13.10 13.34
CA GLU A 226 -11.96 -11.87 12.67
C GLU A 226 -11.32 -10.64 13.32
N LYS A 227 -11.29 -10.61 14.65
CA LYS A 227 -10.67 -9.52 15.40
C LYS A 227 -9.14 -9.54 15.27
N LEU A 228 -8.50 -10.71 15.19
CA LEU A 228 -7.07 -10.82 14.90
C LEU A 228 -6.71 -10.31 13.50
N LEU A 229 -7.54 -10.60 12.49
CA LEU A 229 -7.39 -10.08 11.13
C LEU A 229 -7.55 -8.56 11.10
N SER A 230 -8.54 -8.02 11.82
CA SER A 230 -8.73 -6.58 11.97
C SER A 230 -7.52 -5.92 12.63
N VAL A 231 -7.04 -6.45 13.77
CA VAL A 231 -5.84 -5.97 14.47
C VAL A 231 -4.63 -5.92 13.53
N ARG A 232 -4.38 -7.02 12.81
CA ARG A 232 -3.29 -7.08 11.83
C ARG A 232 -3.43 -6.02 10.74
N THR A 233 -4.62 -5.83 10.21
CA THR A 233 -4.87 -4.85 9.14
C THR A 233 -4.60 -3.43 9.63
N ARG A 234 -5.02 -3.10 10.86
CA ARG A 234 -4.73 -1.82 11.52
C ARG A 234 -3.23 -1.61 11.71
N LEU A 235 -2.53 -2.60 12.27
CA LEU A 235 -1.09 -2.53 12.50
C LEU A 235 -0.28 -2.51 11.19
N ASP A 236 -0.71 -3.22 10.16
CA ASP A 236 -0.09 -3.21 8.83
C ASP A 236 -0.21 -1.84 8.17
N SER A 237 -1.43 -1.29 8.14
CA SER A 237 -1.67 0.07 7.63
C SER A 237 -0.84 1.12 8.38
N LEU A 238 -0.82 1.03 9.72
CA LEU A 238 -0.03 1.94 10.54
C LEU A 238 1.47 1.83 10.26
N TYR A 239 2.00 0.62 10.16
CA TYR A 239 3.42 0.40 9.86
C TYR A 239 3.81 0.94 8.48
N GLN A 240 2.94 0.77 7.47
CA GLN A 240 3.16 1.33 6.13
C GLN A 240 3.24 2.85 6.13
N VAL A 241 2.43 3.54 6.95
CA VAL A 241 2.52 5.00 7.11
C VAL A 241 3.84 5.39 7.77
N ILE A 242 4.29 4.65 8.79
CA ILE A 242 5.58 4.88 9.48
C ILE A 242 6.76 4.70 8.50
N GLU A 243 6.80 3.61 7.74
CA GLU A 243 7.81 3.35 6.71
C GLU A 243 7.81 4.46 5.65
N HIS A 244 6.63 4.85 5.16
CA HIS A 244 6.52 5.89 4.15
C HIS A 244 7.03 7.23 4.68
N LEU A 245 6.66 7.58 5.92
CA LEU A 245 7.12 8.80 6.57
C LEU A 245 8.65 8.83 6.68
N GLN A 246 9.28 7.76 7.16
CA GLN A 246 10.74 7.66 7.25
C GLN A 246 11.41 7.83 5.89
N GLN A 247 10.90 7.15 4.85
CA GLN A 247 11.43 7.24 3.49
C GLN A 247 11.35 8.67 2.94
N GLN A 248 10.24 9.36 3.18
CA GLN A 248 10.06 10.75 2.77
C GLN A 248 11.04 11.69 3.49
N LEU A 249 11.23 11.52 4.80
CA LEU A 249 12.20 12.29 5.59
C LEU A 249 13.65 12.04 5.14
N ILE A 250 14.04 10.77 4.94
CA ILE A 250 15.38 10.41 4.45
C ILE A 250 15.63 11.07 3.09
N HIS A 251 14.69 10.94 2.16
CA HIS A 251 14.80 11.52 0.83
C HIS A 251 14.96 13.04 0.90
N TYR A 252 14.14 13.72 1.71
CA TYR A 252 14.24 15.16 1.89
C TYR A 252 15.57 15.61 2.51
N CYS A 253 16.03 14.95 3.59
CA CYS A 253 17.31 15.25 4.21
C CYS A 253 18.50 15.05 3.25
N LEU A 254 18.47 13.98 2.45
CA LEU A 254 19.48 13.73 1.40
C LEU A 254 19.52 14.86 0.35
N HIS A 255 18.36 15.40 -0.04
CA HIS A 255 18.29 16.56 -0.96
C HIS A 255 18.91 17.82 -0.37
N HIS A 256 18.90 17.95 0.96
CA HIS A 256 19.50 19.08 1.68
C HIS A 256 20.92 18.78 2.19
N HIS A 257 21.56 17.73 1.66
CA HIS A 257 22.91 17.29 2.06
C HIS A 257 23.06 16.97 3.56
N ILE A 258 21.95 16.66 4.24
CA ILE A 258 21.98 16.13 5.59
C ILE A 258 22.24 14.62 5.48
N PRO A 259 23.26 14.10 6.20
CA PRO A 259 23.55 12.67 6.19
C PRO A 259 22.33 11.88 6.66
N PRO A 260 21.96 10.79 5.98
CA PRO A 260 20.85 9.96 6.39
C PRO A 260 21.18 9.31 7.74
N VAL A 261 20.18 9.16 8.58
CA VAL A 261 20.28 8.31 9.77
C VAL A 261 20.33 6.84 9.36
N ASN A 262 20.86 6.01 10.26
CA ASN A 262 20.79 4.56 10.10
C ASN A 262 19.34 4.12 10.03
N ASP A 263 19.01 3.36 9.00
CA ASP A 263 17.69 2.77 8.86
C ASP A 263 17.58 1.56 9.80
N LEU A 264 16.83 1.75 10.89
CA LEU A 264 16.60 0.74 11.92
C LEU A 264 15.19 0.12 11.81
N LEU A 265 14.42 0.47 10.78
CA LEU A 265 13.12 -0.16 10.50
C LEU A 265 13.30 -1.47 9.74
N PHE A 266 12.32 -2.36 9.89
CA PHE A 266 12.29 -3.62 9.17
C PHE A 266 11.39 -3.51 7.95
N HIS A 267 11.99 -3.47 6.76
CA HIS A 267 11.26 -3.39 5.50
C HIS A 267 10.94 -4.79 4.98
N GLY A 268 9.76 -5.31 5.33
CA GLY A 268 9.32 -6.62 4.86
C GLY A 268 7.97 -7.09 5.39
N ASP A 269 7.58 -8.30 5.03
CA ASP A 269 6.32 -8.92 5.47
C ASP A 269 6.52 -10.23 6.26
N GLU A 270 7.76 -10.62 6.52
CA GLU A 270 8.11 -11.84 7.25
C GLU A 270 9.42 -11.69 8.04
N LEU A 271 9.53 -12.40 9.16
CA LEU A 271 10.77 -12.57 9.90
C LEU A 271 11.55 -13.82 9.47
N LEU A 272 12.81 -13.63 9.07
CA LEU A 272 13.74 -14.72 8.73
C LEU A 272 14.02 -15.63 9.92
N GLN A 273 14.53 -16.84 9.65
CA GLN A 273 14.82 -17.82 10.70
C GLN A 273 16.04 -17.40 11.52
N GLY A 274 15.91 -17.51 12.85
CA GLY A 274 16.95 -17.11 13.81
C GLY A 274 16.83 -15.67 14.31
N ILE A 275 16.03 -14.84 13.65
CA ILE A 275 15.78 -13.45 14.05
C ILE A 275 14.61 -13.40 15.04
N ARG A 276 14.80 -12.69 16.15
CA ARG A 276 13.76 -12.45 17.17
C ARG A 276 13.75 -10.97 17.51
N PHE A 277 12.55 -10.41 17.67
CA PHE A 277 12.41 -9.11 18.30
C PHE A 277 12.31 -9.29 19.82
N GLN A 278 13.02 -8.43 20.55
CA GLN A 278 12.77 -8.24 21.97
C GLN A 278 11.71 -7.15 22.08
N VAL A 279 10.46 -7.55 22.33
CA VAL A 279 9.36 -6.60 22.49
C VAL A 279 9.18 -6.30 23.97
N SER A 280 9.26 -5.02 24.32
CA SER A 280 8.99 -4.57 25.68
C SER A 280 7.50 -4.79 26.01
N PRO A 281 7.17 -5.37 27.18
CA PRO A 281 5.78 -5.51 27.62
C PRO A 281 5.08 -4.16 27.78
N LEU A 282 5.85 -3.08 28.03
CA LEU A 282 5.33 -1.71 28.16
C LEU A 282 4.66 -1.20 26.89
N CYS A 283 5.02 -1.74 25.71
CA CYS A 283 4.40 -1.34 24.44
C CYS A 283 3.03 -1.98 24.21
N LYS A 284 2.70 -3.08 24.91
CA LYS A 284 1.46 -3.83 24.66
C LYS A 284 0.22 -2.99 24.95
N GLU A 285 0.16 -2.33 26.11
CA GLU A 285 -1.02 -1.55 26.52
C GLU A 285 -1.27 -0.38 25.56
N SER A 286 -0.22 0.38 25.25
CA SER A 286 -0.30 1.49 24.29
C SER A 286 -0.74 1.01 22.91
N LEU A 287 -0.20 -0.11 22.40
CA LEU A 287 -0.61 -0.65 21.10
C LEU A 287 -2.02 -1.22 21.12
N GLN A 288 -2.47 -1.84 22.21
CA GLN A 288 -3.86 -2.27 22.37
C GLN A 288 -4.82 -1.07 22.34
N GLN A 289 -4.47 0.04 22.99
CA GLN A 289 -5.25 1.27 22.94
C GLN A 289 -5.28 1.87 21.53
N ILE A 290 -4.13 1.97 20.89
CA ILE A 290 -3.99 2.50 19.53
C ILE A 290 -4.78 1.66 18.52
N VAL A 291 -4.73 0.34 18.62
CA VAL A 291 -5.53 -0.54 17.77
C VAL A 291 -7.02 -0.31 17.98
N LYS A 292 -7.50 0.02 19.18
CA LYS A 292 -8.91 0.37 19.43
C LYS A 292 -9.29 1.72 18.80
N GLU A 293 -8.43 2.73 18.97
CA GLU A 293 -8.66 4.11 18.53
C GLU A 293 -8.45 4.29 17.02
N TYR A 294 -7.64 3.45 16.39
CA TYR A 294 -7.38 3.54 14.96
C TYR A 294 -8.61 3.09 14.19
N LYS A 295 -9.43 4.09 13.82
CA LYS A 295 -10.45 3.99 12.80
C LYS A 295 -9.69 3.93 11.49
N VAL A 296 -9.24 2.72 11.13
CA VAL A 296 -8.97 2.44 9.73
C VAL A 296 -10.29 2.73 9.06
N SER A 297 -10.40 3.93 8.46
CA SER A 297 -11.46 4.30 7.55
C SER A 297 -11.51 3.12 6.65
N HIS A 298 -12.60 2.37 6.78
CA HIS A 298 -12.66 1.08 6.18
C HIS A 298 -12.24 1.30 4.72
N ILE A 299 -11.19 0.60 4.29
CA ILE A 299 -11.17 0.14 2.92
C ILE A 299 -12.42 -0.77 2.86
N GLY A 300 -13.59 -0.16 2.72
CA GLY A 300 -14.87 -0.71 3.18
C GLY A 300 -15.90 0.41 3.33
N GLY A 301 -16.07 1.19 2.27
CA GLY A 301 -17.32 0.98 1.54
C GLY A 301 -17.15 -0.27 0.68
N TYR A 302 -18.25 -0.93 0.33
CA TYR A 302 -18.30 -1.90 -0.78
C TYR A 302 -18.03 -1.20 -2.12
N ASP A 303 -16.91 -0.48 -2.20
CA ASP A 303 -16.41 0.14 -3.41
C ASP A 303 -15.59 -0.90 -4.15
N GLN A 304 -15.84 -1.02 -5.45
CA GLN A 304 -15.09 -1.89 -6.36
C GLN A 304 -13.56 -1.76 -6.16
N LYS A 305 -13.06 -0.54 -5.86
CA LYS A 305 -11.64 -0.27 -5.56
C LYS A 305 -11.07 -1.05 -4.37
N ASN A 306 -11.87 -1.33 -3.35
CA ASN A 306 -11.46 -2.13 -2.19
C ASN A 306 -11.26 -3.60 -2.59
N ILE A 307 -12.22 -4.14 -3.35
CA ILE A 307 -12.16 -5.51 -3.84
C ILE A 307 -10.99 -5.66 -4.83
N ASP A 308 -10.75 -4.67 -5.67
CA ASP A 308 -9.59 -4.62 -6.57
C ASP A 308 -8.27 -4.61 -5.76
N ASN A 309 -8.16 -3.81 -4.69
CA ASN A 309 -6.98 -3.82 -3.82
C ASN A 309 -6.73 -5.19 -3.16
N LYS A 310 -7.79 -5.86 -2.69
CA LYS A 310 -7.70 -7.23 -2.14
C LYS A 310 -7.25 -8.25 -3.20
N LEU A 311 -7.66 -8.07 -4.46
CA LEU A 311 -7.16 -8.87 -5.58
C LEU A 311 -5.66 -8.66 -5.80
N TYR A 312 -5.19 -7.40 -5.77
CA TYR A 312 -3.77 -7.07 -5.92
C TYR A 312 -2.89 -7.62 -4.79
N ASP A 313 -3.43 -7.87 -3.60
CA ASP A 313 -2.68 -8.53 -2.53
C ASP A 313 -2.29 -9.97 -2.88
N MET A 314 -3.02 -10.66 -3.75
CA MET A 314 -2.60 -11.97 -4.27
C MET A 314 -1.34 -11.84 -5.13
N PHE A 315 -1.27 -10.83 -6.01
CA PHE A 315 -0.08 -10.56 -6.82
C PHE A 315 1.13 -10.28 -5.92
N ARG A 316 0.92 -9.51 -4.84
CA ARG A 316 1.97 -9.19 -3.88
C ARG A 316 2.51 -10.43 -3.15
N ALA A 317 1.72 -11.49 -2.98
CA ALA A 317 2.20 -12.74 -2.42
C ALA A 317 3.29 -13.42 -3.29
N TYR A 318 3.42 -13.03 -4.56
CA TYR A 318 4.43 -13.52 -5.49
C TYR A 318 5.54 -12.50 -5.78
N LYS A 319 5.44 -11.27 -5.24
CA LYS A 319 6.42 -10.22 -5.51
C LYS A 319 7.76 -10.57 -4.88
N PHE A 320 8.82 -10.58 -5.68
CA PHE A 320 10.17 -11.05 -5.35
C PHE A 320 10.23 -12.55 -5.07
N TRP A 321 9.71 -13.03 -3.92
CA TRP A 321 9.70 -14.43 -3.50
C TRP A 321 8.32 -14.83 -2.96
N PHE A 322 7.89 -16.05 -3.26
CA PHE A 322 6.57 -16.55 -2.85
C PHE A 322 6.38 -16.58 -1.32
N ASN A 323 5.30 -15.94 -0.86
CA ASN A 323 4.81 -15.91 0.52
C ASN A 323 3.46 -16.64 0.61
N PRO A 324 3.43 -17.91 1.05
CA PRO A 324 2.20 -18.70 1.11
C PRO A 324 1.22 -18.21 2.18
N SER A 325 1.70 -17.63 3.29
CA SER A 325 0.83 -17.07 4.34
C SER A 325 0.06 -15.87 3.81
N ARG A 326 0.74 -14.94 3.14
CA ARG A 326 0.13 -13.77 2.51
C ARG A 326 -0.89 -14.17 1.44
N LEU A 327 -0.57 -15.18 0.63
CA LEU A 327 -1.54 -15.71 -0.34
C LEU A 327 -2.80 -16.22 0.35
N ILE A 328 -2.65 -17.07 1.38
CA ILE A 328 -3.78 -17.64 2.13
C ILE A 328 -4.65 -16.53 2.72
N ASP A 329 -4.06 -15.54 3.38
CA ASP A 329 -4.82 -14.45 3.97
C ASP A 329 -5.55 -13.64 2.89
N ALA A 330 -4.86 -13.32 1.78
CA ALA A 330 -5.45 -12.55 0.68
C ALA A 330 -6.67 -13.27 0.10
N VAL A 331 -6.56 -14.58 -0.17
CA VAL A 331 -7.68 -15.35 -0.75
C VAL A 331 -8.83 -15.52 0.23
N MET A 332 -8.56 -15.71 1.52
CA MET A 332 -9.61 -15.87 2.53
C MET A 332 -10.34 -14.56 2.81
N VAL A 333 -9.61 -13.44 2.88
CA VAL A 333 -10.21 -12.10 3.01
C VAL A 333 -11.02 -11.73 1.77
N LEU A 334 -10.55 -12.09 0.58
CA LEU A 334 -11.28 -11.89 -0.66
C LEU A 334 -12.56 -12.76 -0.70
N GLN A 335 -12.48 -14.00 -0.24
CA GLN A 335 -13.62 -14.92 -0.13
C GLN A 335 -14.72 -14.36 0.77
N GLN A 336 -14.35 -13.88 1.97
CA GLN A 336 -15.29 -13.23 2.89
C GLN A 336 -15.92 -11.99 2.28
N ALA A 337 -15.11 -11.12 1.67
CA ALA A 337 -15.58 -9.86 1.09
C ALA A 337 -16.57 -10.08 -0.07
N LEU A 338 -16.32 -11.10 -0.91
CA LEU A 338 -17.18 -11.40 -2.05
C LEU A 338 -18.43 -12.17 -1.63
N MET A 339 -18.38 -13.03 -0.63
CA MET A 339 -19.52 -13.88 -0.26
C MET A 339 -20.42 -13.27 0.81
N HIS A 340 -19.97 -12.23 1.53
CA HIS A 340 -20.66 -11.71 2.73
C HIS A 340 -21.01 -12.82 3.73
N GLN A 341 -20.16 -13.85 3.78
CA GLN A 341 -20.38 -15.05 4.55
C GLN A 341 -19.36 -15.12 5.67
N SER A 342 -19.81 -15.55 6.84
CA SER A 342 -18.95 -15.92 7.95
C SER A 342 -18.00 -17.06 7.56
N ILE A 343 -16.90 -17.21 8.31
CA ILE A 343 -15.96 -18.33 8.15
C ILE A 343 -16.63 -19.68 8.48
N GLU A 344 -17.81 -19.65 9.09
CA GLU A 344 -18.57 -20.84 9.49
C GLU A 344 -19.66 -21.24 8.48
N ALA A 345 -20.06 -20.33 7.59
CA ALA A 345 -21.06 -20.63 6.56
C ALA A 345 -20.54 -21.63 5.52
N GLU A 346 -21.45 -22.45 4.98
CA GLU A 346 -21.16 -23.45 3.95
C GLU A 346 -20.63 -22.76 2.68
N PHE A 347 -19.46 -23.19 2.21
CA PHE A 347 -18.77 -22.55 1.10
C PHE A 347 -19.43 -22.91 -0.24
N ASN A 348 -20.10 -21.94 -0.87
CA ASN A 348 -20.66 -22.10 -2.21
C ASN A 348 -19.58 -21.84 -3.28
N GLU A 349 -18.93 -22.93 -3.69
CA GLU A 349 -17.82 -22.90 -4.65
C GLU A 349 -18.18 -22.24 -5.99
N GLN A 350 -19.33 -22.61 -6.57
CA GLN A 350 -19.76 -22.11 -7.88
C GLN A 350 -20.05 -20.61 -7.84
N GLN A 351 -20.76 -20.15 -6.81
CA GLN A 351 -21.07 -18.73 -6.65
C GLN A 351 -19.79 -17.91 -6.46
N PHE A 352 -18.84 -18.42 -5.67
CA PHE A 352 -17.55 -17.76 -5.48
C PHE A 352 -16.73 -17.69 -6.77
N GLN A 353 -16.67 -18.78 -7.54
CA GLN A 353 -15.97 -18.84 -8.82
C GLN A 353 -16.55 -17.84 -9.83
N GLN A 354 -17.88 -17.69 -9.89
CA GLN A 354 -18.55 -16.70 -10.73
C GLN A 354 -18.16 -15.27 -10.34
N LYS A 355 -18.18 -14.94 -9.04
CA LYS A 355 -17.75 -13.60 -8.57
C LYS A 355 -16.27 -13.35 -8.84
N MET A 356 -15.41 -14.36 -8.71
CA MET A 356 -14.00 -14.26 -9.07
C MET A 356 -13.79 -14.01 -10.57
N THR A 357 -14.55 -14.68 -11.43
CA THR A 357 -14.50 -14.48 -12.88
C THR A 357 -14.85 -13.03 -13.24
N LEU A 358 -15.92 -12.49 -12.64
CA LEU A 358 -16.30 -11.09 -12.80
C LEU A 358 -15.20 -10.13 -12.32
N LEU A 359 -14.49 -10.48 -11.25
CA LEU A 359 -13.40 -9.67 -10.70
C LEU A 359 -12.14 -9.71 -11.58
N TYR A 360 -11.91 -10.79 -12.32
CA TYR A 360 -10.81 -10.86 -13.29
C TYR A 360 -11.10 -10.15 -14.61
N LYS A 361 -12.37 -10.04 -15.01
CA LYS A 361 -12.80 -9.37 -16.25
C LYS A 361 -12.16 -7.99 -16.50
N PRO A 362 -12.06 -7.06 -15.53
CA PRO A 362 -11.41 -5.76 -15.76
C PRO A 362 -9.88 -5.79 -15.85
N LEU A 363 -9.22 -6.89 -15.45
CA LEU A 363 -7.76 -7.00 -15.55
C LEU A 363 -7.30 -7.08 -17.00
N LYS A 364 -6.06 -6.68 -17.28
CA LYS A 364 -5.43 -6.91 -18.58
C LYS A 364 -5.14 -8.38 -18.78
N THR A 365 -5.11 -8.79 -20.04
CA THR A 365 -4.77 -10.16 -20.41
C THR A 365 -3.38 -10.56 -19.90
N THR A 366 -2.42 -9.62 -19.92
CA THR A 366 -1.09 -9.84 -19.35
C THR A 366 -1.13 -10.08 -17.84
N GLU A 367 -1.96 -9.33 -17.10
CA GLU A 367 -2.10 -9.50 -15.64
C GLU A 367 -2.73 -10.85 -15.29
N CYS A 368 -3.72 -11.30 -16.08
CA CYS A 368 -4.30 -12.64 -15.96
C CYS A 368 -3.27 -13.74 -16.28
N LEU A 369 -2.45 -13.55 -17.32
CA LEU A 369 -1.38 -14.49 -17.69
C LEU A 369 -0.27 -14.56 -16.63
N ASP A 370 0.13 -13.41 -16.07
CA ASP A 370 1.11 -13.34 -14.97
C ASP A 370 0.60 -14.12 -13.76
N LEU A 371 -0.66 -13.90 -13.38
CA LEU A 371 -1.28 -14.60 -12.26
C LEU A 371 -1.41 -16.10 -12.52
N TYR A 372 -1.73 -16.50 -13.76
CA TYR A 372 -1.75 -17.91 -14.16
C TYR A 372 -0.34 -18.52 -14.01
N GLY A 373 0.70 -17.83 -14.47
CA GLY A 373 2.09 -18.24 -14.30
C GLY A 373 2.49 -18.38 -12.82
N TYR A 374 2.05 -17.45 -11.96
CA TYR A 374 2.27 -17.51 -10.52
C TYR A 374 1.59 -18.72 -9.88
N PHE A 375 0.35 -19.03 -10.28
CA PHE A 375 -0.36 -20.22 -9.80
C PHE A 375 0.19 -21.53 -10.35
N ALA A 376 0.70 -21.53 -11.58
CA ALA A 376 1.36 -22.69 -12.20
C ALA A 376 2.78 -22.96 -11.66
N ASN A 377 3.35 -22.04 -10.87
CA ASN A 377 4.67 -22.20 -10.28
C ASN A 377 4.73 -23.42 -9.34
N LYS A 378 5.87 -24.13 -9.36
CA LYS A 378 6.22 -25.25 -8.47
C LYS A 378 5.92 -24.96 -6.99
N ASP A 379 6.11 -23.73 -6.54
CA ASP A 379 5.86 -23.33 -5.16
C ASP A 379 4.37 -23.36 -4.77
N SER A 380 3.51 -22.85 -5.65
CA SER A 380 2.05 -22.87 -5.53
C SER A 380 1.52 -24.30 -5.63
N SER A 381 2.00 -25.06 -6.62
CA SER A 381 1.66 -26.48 -6.76
C SER A 381 2.08 -27.29 -5.54
N TYR A 382 3.24 -26.98 -4.95
CA TYR A 382 3.68 -27.64 -3.72
C TYR A 382 2.78 -27.26 -2.54
N LEU A 383 2.37 -25.99 -2.40
CA LEU A 383 1.44 -25.57 -1.35
C LEU A 383 0.13 -26.38 -1.43
N LEU A 384 -0.47 -26.49 -2.62
CA LEU A 384 -1.69 -27.28 -2.82
C LEU A 384 -1.51 -28.75 -2.45
N ARG A 385 -0.39 -29.37 -2.85
CA ARG A 385 -0.08 -30.75 -2.44
C ARG A 385 0.07 -30.89 -0.92
N LEU A 386 0.73 -29.91 -0.27
CA LEU A 386 0.88 -29.89 1.17
C LEU A 386 -0.48 -29.80 1.87
N LEU A 387 -1.34 -28.87 1.46
CA LEU A 387 -2.70 -28.74 2.02
C LEU A 387 -3.50 -30.02 1.82
N ARG A 388 -3.47 -30.63 0.63
CA ARG A 388 -4.13 -31.91 0.38
C ARG A 388 -3.61 -33.04 1.27
N ALA A 389 -2.29 -33.14 1.48
CA ALA A 389 -1.73 -34.15 2.36
C ALA A 389 -2.10 -33.94 3.84
N VAL A 390 -2.30 -32.69 4.26
CA VAL A 390 -2.84 -32.35 5.58
C VAL A 390 -4.30 -32.81 5.69
N ILE A 391 -5.12 -32.56 4.66
CA ILE A 391 -6.52 -33.00 4.59
C ILE A 391 -6.63 -34.54 4.61
N GLU A 392 -5.78 -35.23 3.84
CA GLU A 392 -5.69 -36.69 3.77
C GLU A 392 -5.03 -37.34 5.00
N GLN A 393 -4.64 -36.55 6.01
CA GLN A 393 -3.99 -37.02 7.25
C GLN A 393 -2.75 -37.88 7.00
N ARG A 394 -1.99 -37.59 5.93
CA ARG A 394 -0.69 -38.23 5.74
C ARG A 394 0.20 -37.85 6.92
N GLN A 395 0.92 -38.81 7.50
CA GLN A 395 1.76 -38.55 8.67
C GLN A 395 2.85 -37.50 8.36
N LEU A 396 2.63 -36.28 8.84
CA LEU A 396 3.59 -35.18 8.76
C LEU A 396 4.25 -35.02 10.12
N ARG A 397 5.50 -35.47 10.26
CA ARG A 397 6.25 -35.49 11.55
C ARG A 397 6.24 -34.19 12.37
N TRP A 398 5.96 -33.05 11.75
CA TRP A 398 5.99 -31.74 12.40
C TRP A 398 4.59 -31.21 12.77
N LEU A 399 3.53 -31.86 12.31
CA LEU A 399 2.15 -31.43 12.51
C LEU A 399 1.44 -32.42 13.45
N PRO A 400 0.83 -31.95 14.55
CA PRO A 400 0.04 -32.81 15.43
C PRO A 400 -1.22 -33.31 14.72
N GLU A 401 -1.88 -34.31 15.30
CA GLU A 401 -3.19 -34.74 14.81
C GLU A 401 -4.19 -33.57 14.87
N LEU A 402 -4.88 -33.35 13.75
CA LEU A 402 -5.79 -32.22 13.59
C LEU A 402 -7.19 -32.57 14.08
N LYS A 403 -7.84 -31.60 14.72
CA LYS A 403 -9.27 -31.64 15.03
C LYS A 403 -10.10 -31.53 13.75
N GLU A 404 -11.35 -31.95 13.81
CA GLU A 404 -12.24 -31.90 12.65
C GLU A 404 -12.44 -30.47 12.10
N THR A 405 -12.41 -29.48 12.99
CA THR A 405 -12.54 -28.05 12.67
C THR A 405 -11.33 -27.53 11.91
N GLU A 406 -10.15 -27.92 12.37
CA GLU A 406 -8.86 -27.65 11.75
C GLU A 406 -8.78 -28.29 10.36
N LYS A 407 -9.26 -29.52 10.20
CA LYS A 407 -9.37 -30.17 8.89
C LYS A 407 -10.29 -29.41 7.94
N LYS A 408 -11.49 -29.03 8.41
CA LYS A 408 -12.44 -28.23 7.62
C LYS A 408 -11.84 -26.89 7.21
N ALA A 409 -11.08 -26.23 8.08
CA ALA A 409 -10.39 -24.98 7.76
C ALA A 409 -9.34 -25.15 6.65
N VAL A 410 -8.50 -26.19 6.75
CA VAL A 410 -7.51 -26.52 5.70
C VAL A 410 -8.21 -26.88 4.39
N PHE A 411 -9.29 -27.66 4.44
CA PHE A 411 -10.10 -28.00 3.29
C PHE A 411 -10.71 -26.77 2.62
N ARG A 412 -11.29 -25.84 3.40
CA ARG A 412 -11.86 -24.58 2.89
C ARG A 412 -10.81 -23.74 2.18
N VAL A 413 -9.63 -23.54 2.79
CA VAL A 413 -8.53 -22.79 2.15
C VAL A 413 -8.09 -23.46 0.85
N PHE A 414 -8.01 -24.79 0.84
CA PHE A 414 -7.67 -25.56 -0.35
C PHE A 414 -8.70 -25.36 -1.47
N GLN A 415 -10.00 -25.46 -1.17
CA GLN A 415 -11.07 -25.21 -2.13
C GLN A 415 -11.05 -23.77 -2.65
N THR A 416 -10.96 -22.77 -1.77
CA THR A 416 -10.89 -21.36 -2.16
C THR A 416 -9.76 -21.10 -3.15
N LEU A 417 -8.58 -21.67 -2.92
CA LEU A 417 -7.45 -21.55 -3.85
C LEU A 417 -7.76 -22.19 -5.21
N GLN A 418 -8.35 -23.39 -5.23
CA GLN A 418 -8.75 -24.05 -6.46
C GLN A 418 -9.80 -23.24 -7.24
N SER A 419 -10.81 -22.70 -6.57
CA SER A 419 -11.87 -21.91 -7.22
C SER A 419 -11.33 -20.63 -7.86
N ILE A 420 -10.42 -19.94 -7.18
CA ILE A 420 -9.74 -18.74 -7.72
C ILE A 420 -8.91 -19.10 -8.95
N MET A 421 -8.15 -20.19 -8.85
CA MET A 421 -7.32 -20.71 -9.94
C MET A 421 -8.16 -21.09 -11.17
N GLU A 422 -9.29 -21.76 -10.97
CA GLU A 422 -10.18 -22.16 -12.07
C GLU A 422 -10.98 -20.97 -12.64
N ALA A 423 -11.44 -20.04 -11.81
CA ALA A 423 -12.05 -18.79 -12.28
C ALA A 423 -11.12 -18.02 -13.23
N LEU A 424 -9.82 -17.99 -12.93
CA LEU A 424 -8.83 -17.35 -13.80
C LEU A 424 -8.71 -18.05 -15.16
N ARG A 425 -8.76 -19.39 -15.18
CA ARG A 425 -8.70 -20.17 -16.43
C ARG A 425 -9.96 -19.96 -17.27
N VAL A 426 -11.13 -19.91 -16.63
CA VAL A 426 -12.40 -19.57 -17.29
C VAL A 426 -12.33 -18.18 -17.92
N GLU A 427 -11.82 -17.18 -17.19
CA GLU A 427 -11.65 -15.84 -17.73
C GLU A 427 -10.62 -15.76 -18.87
N LEU A 428 -9.51 -16.50 -18.79
CA LEU A 428 -8.55 -16.60 -19.90
C LEU A 428 -9.18 -17.28 -21.13
N ALA A 429 -10.01 -18.30 -20.94
CA ALA A 429 -10.76 -18.93 -22.03
C ALA A 429 -11.75 -17.96 -22.69
N HIS A 430 -12.45 -17.12 -21.91
CA HIS A 430 -13.30 -16.04 -22.47
C HIS A 430 -12.50 -15.06 -23.34
N ARG A 431 -11.20 -14.90 -23.06
CA ARG A 431 -10.25 -14.10 -23.86
C ARG A 431 -9.61 -14.86 -25.01
N GLN A 432 -10.14 -16.04 -25.35
CA GLN A 432 -9.62 -16.93 -26.40
C GLN A 432 -8.20 -17.45 -26.11
N ILE A 433 -7.82 -17.53 -24.83
CA ILE A 433 -6.53 -18.08 -24.39
C ILE A 433 -6.78 -19.42 -23.71
N PHE A 434 -6.37 -20.49 -24.37
CA PHE A 434 -6.47 -21.83 -23.82
C PHE A 434 -5.27 -22.11 -22.91
N THR A 435 -5.56 -22.56 -21.70
CA THR A 435 -4.55 -22.88 -20.69
C THR A 435 -4.66 -24.34 -20.27
N GLU A 436 -3.51 -24.95 -19.99
CA GLU A 436 -3.48 -26.27 -19.37
C GLU A 436 -4.01 -26.19 -17.93
N ALA A 437 -4.50 -27.32 -17.42
CA ALA A 437 -4.81 -27.44 -16.01
C ALA A 437 -3.53 -27.27 -15.19
N TYR A 438 -3.64 -26.63 -14.02
CA TYR A 438 -2.47 -26.41 -13.18
C TYR A 438 -1.80 -27.75 -12.83
N PRO A 439 -0.48 -27.89 -13.04
CA PRO A 439 0.21 -29.17 -12.92
C PRO A 439 0.40 -29.58 -11.45
N VAL A 440 -0.67 -30.07 -10.83
CA VAL A 440 -0.67 -30.53 -9.44
C VAL A 440 -0.75 -32.05 -9.41
N ASP A 441 0.42 -32.69 -9.40
CA ASP A 441 0.52 -34.13 -9.27
C ASP A 441 0.48 -34.55 -7.79
N PHE A 442 -0.72 -34.93 -7.33
CA PHE A 442 -0.98 -35.37 -5.97
C PHE A 442 -0.43 -36.77 -5.64
N SER A 443 0.01 -37.53 -6.65
CA SER A 443 0.66 -38.83 -6.46
C SER A 443 2.12 -38.69 -6.03
N LYS A 444 2.78 -37.58 -6.38
CA LYS A 444 4.19 -37.34 -6.04
C LYS A 444 4.39 -37.25 -4.52
N PRO A 445 5.45 -37.90 -3.99
CA PRO A 445 5.76 -37.82 -2.58
C PRO A 445 6.06 -36.37 -2.17
N LEU A 446 5.55 -35.99 -1.00
CA LEU A 446 5.89 -34.71 -0.40
C LEU A 446 7.31 -34.79 0.15
N LYS A 447 8.18 -33.96 -0.42
CA LYS A 447 9.47 -33.66 0.22
C LYS A 447 9.21 -32.97 1.57
N LYS A 448 10.24 -32.83 2.39
CA LYS A 448 10.12 -32.12 3.68
C LYS A 448 9.75 -30.65 3.38
N PRO A 449 8.58 -30.15 3.81
CA PRO A 449 8.18 -28.77 3.52
C PRO A 449 9.13 -27.79 4.21
N GLY A 450 9.53 -26.74 3.50
CA GLY A 450 10.27 -25.61 4.06
C GLY A 450 9.43 -24.80 5.05
N ARG A 451 10.09 -23.98 5.89
CA ARG A 451 9.47 -23.25 7.01
C ARG A 451 8.25 -22.43 6.61
N ARG A 452 8.33 -21.64 5.54
CA ARG A 452 7.22 -20.79 5.07
C ARG A 452 5.93 -21.58 4.83
N LYS A 453 6.04 -22.73 4.17
CA LYS A 453 4.89 -23.59 3.88
C LYS A 453 4.34 -24.28 5.14
N ARG A 454 5.19 -24.61 6.11
CA ARG A 454 4.74 -25.08 7.43
C ARG A 454 4.01 -23.99 8.20
N ASN A 455 4.58 -22.79 8.24
CA ASN A 455 3.99 -21.63 8.90
C ASN A 455 2.64 -21.27 8.27
N ALA A 456 2.52 -21.37 6.95
CA ALA A 456 1.25 -21.20 6.25
C ALA A 456 0.19 -22.20 6.73
N VAL A 457 0.53 -23.50 6.86
CA VAL A 457 -0.39 -24.48 7.42
C VAL A 457 -0.73 -24.17 8.88
N LEU A 458 0.27 -23.91 9.73
CA LEU A 458 0.02 -23.53 11.13
C LEU A 458 -0.89 -22.31 11.24
N ARG A 459 -0.68 -21.31 10.37
CA ARG A 459 -1.51 -20.11 10.28
C ARG A 459 -2.96 -20.45 9.92
N ILE A 460 -3.20 -21.41 9.03
CA ILE A 460 -4.56 -21.86 8.76
C ILE A 460 -5.19 -22.42 10.03
N LEU A 461 -4.45 -23.23 10.78
CA LEU A 461 -4.97 -23.84 12.01
C LEU A 461 -5.25 -22.81 13.09
N THR A 462 -4.34 -21.84 13.28
CA THR A 462 -4.49 -20.82 14.32
C THR A 462 -5.53 -19.76 13.99
N VAL A 463 -5.63 -19.35 12.72
CA VAL A 463 -6.53 -18.27 12.29
C VAL A 463 -7.88 -18.80 11.84
N TYR A 464 -7.92 -19.92 11.11
CA TYR A 464 -9.17 -20.42 10.52
C TYR A 464 -9.67 -21.72 11.18
N GLY A 465 -8.86 -22.40 12.00
CA GLY A 465 -9.17 -23.71 12.58
C GLY A 465 -9.93 -23.70 13.92
N SER A 466 -10.09 -22.55 14.56
CA SER A 466 -10.78 -22.45 15.85
C SER A 466 -12.30 -22.33 15.71
N LEU A 467 -13.03 -23.39 16.06
CA LEU A 467 -14.46 -23.27 16.41
C LEU A 467 -14.61 -22.44 17.70
N GLY A 468 -15.51 -21.47 17.67
CA GLY A 468 -16.12 -20.91 18.87
C GLY A 468 -15.52 -19.60 19.35
N VAL A 469 -15.83 -18.52 18.65
CA VAL A 469 -16.55 -17.44 19.32
C VAL A 469 -17.75 -17.16 18.43
N LYS A 470 -18.96 -17.48 18.92
CA LYS A 470 -20.21 -17.12 18.24
C LYS A 470 -20.07 -15.70 17.68
N GLU A 471 -20.40 -15.50 16.40
CA GLU A 471 -20.72 -14.18 15.88
C GLU A 471 -21.62 -13.49 16.91
N ASN A 472 -21.05 -12.54 17.63
CA ASN A 472 -21.79 -11.84 18.65
C ASN A 472 -22.60 -10.80 17.89
N LYS A 473 -23.77 -11.22 17.40
CA LYS A 473 -24.67 -10.40 16.57
C LYS A 473 -24.96 -9.04 17.20
N SER A 474 -24.91 -8.93 18.53
CA SER A 474 -25.03 -7.66 19.25
C SER A 474 -23.81 -6.73 19.06
N LEU A 475 -22.62 -7.28 18.88
CA LEU A 475 -21.38 -6.56 18.58
C LEU A 475 -21.37 -6.06 17.12
N GLU A 476 -21.86 -6.88 16.19
CA GLU A 476 -22.05 -6.50 14.78
C GLU A 476 -23.18 -5.47 14.62
N GLN A 477 -24.27 -5.60 15.37
CA GLN A 477 -25.32 -4.59 15.49
C GLN A 477 -24.80 -3.29 16.14
N LEU A 478 -23.88 -3.38 17.10
CA LEU A 478 -23.20 -2.21 17.68
C LEU A 478 -22.28 -1.53 16.67
N PHE A 479 -21.52 -2.28 15.88
CA PHE A 479 -20.70 -1.73 14.79
C PHE A 479 -21.59 -1.05 13.73
N ASN A 480 -22.65 -1.72 13.28
CA ASN A 480 -23.62 -1.15 12.34
C ASN A 480 -24.38 0.06 12.92
N ALA A 481 -24.65 0.09 14.22
CA ALA A 481 -25.31 1.22 14.87
C ALA A 481 -24.40 2.44 14.96
N VAL A 482 -23.10 2.24 15.22
CA VAL A 482 -22.09 3.31 15.18
C VAL A 482 -21.87 3.81 13.75
N GLU A 483 -21.91 2.92 12.75
CA GLU A 483 -21.80 3.30 11.33
C GLU A 483 -23.01 4.07 10.80
N ASN A 484 -24.22 3.81 11.32
CA ASN A 484 -25.45 4.48 10.89
C ASN A 484 -25.81 5.72 11.72
N SER A 485 -25.09 6.02 12.80
CA SER A 485 -25.37 7.19 13.66
C SER A 485 -24.62 8.47 13.25
N GLU A 486 -23.78 8.43 12.22
CA GLU A 486 -23.16 9.61 11.58
C GLU A 486 -23.92 10.08 10.32
N ALA A 487 -25.20 9.71 10.18
CA ALA A 487 -26.10 10.23 9.14
C ALA A 487 -27.28 11.01 9.74
N VAL A 488 -26.98 12.06 10.53
CA VAL A 488 -27.86 13.22 10.76
C VAL A 488 -27.01 14.48 10.83
#